data_AF-A0A5Q4D2E2-F1
#
_entry.id   AF-A0A5Q4D2E2-F1
#
_cell.length_a   1.000
_cell.length_b   1.000
_cell.length_c   1.000
_cell.angle_alpha   90.00
_cell.angle_beta   90.00
_cell.angle_gamma   90.00
#
_symmetry.space_group_name_H-M   'P 1'
#
loop_
_entity.id
_entity.type
_entity.pdbx_description
1 polymer ?
#
loop_
_entity_poly.entity_id
_entity_poly.type
_entity_poly.pdbx_seq_one_letter_code
_entity_poly.pdbx_strand_id
1 'polypeptide(L)'
;MLWIALIVLAFMIPEILSTVLDSRLGRALAARVEDRRVGSGDDVVVDRVRYLEGEVDRLSRDVQRLHEEGEFLQRLLTERSEGRLPGGTPD
;
A
#
# COMPACT_ATOMS: atom_id res chain seq x y z
N MET A 1 18.36 -0.77 -52.19
CA MET A 1 17.73 0.30 -51.37
C MET A 1 17.51 -0.15 -49.93
N LEU A 2 16.73 -1.21 -49.67
CA LEU A 2 16.49 -1.73 -48.31
C LEU A 2 17.79 -2.17 -47.59
N TRP A 3 18.72 -2.79 -48.31
CA TRP A 3 20.05 -3.15 -47.78
C TRP A 3 20.87 -1.95 -47.32
N ILE A 4 20.81 -0.82 -48.04
CA ILE A 4 21.52 0.41 -47.67
C ILE A 4 20.89 1.02 -46.42
N ALA A 5 19.55 1.03 -46.33
CA ALA A 5 18.84 1.47 -45.13
C ALA A 5 19.17 0.61 -43.89
N LEU A 6 19.30 -0.70 -44.07
CA LEU A 6 19.73 -1.63 -43.01
C LEU A 6 21.15 -1.35 -42.54
N ILE A 7 22.08 -1.09 -43.47
CA ILE A 7 23.47 -0.74 -43.13
C ILE A 7 23.51 0.59 -42.37
N VAL A 8 22.76 1.60 -42.82
CA VAL A 8 22.68 2.90 -42.13
C VAL A 8 22.08 2.76 -40.73
N LEU A 9 21.00 1.98 -40.58
CA LEU A 9 20.37 1.73 -39.28
C LEU A 9 21.31 0.98 -38.33
N ALA A 10 22.02 -0.04 -38.84
CA ALA A 10 22.99 -0.80 -38.07
C ALA A 10 24.18 0.05 -37.59
N PHE A 11 24.53 1.11 -38.31
CA PHE A 11 25.58 2.05 -37.91
C PHE A 11 25.09 3.17 -36.98
N MET A 12 23.83 3.60 -37.14
CA MET A 12 23.25 4.67 -36.31
C MET A 12 22.89 4.20 -34.89
N ILE A 13 22.42 2.97 -34.74
CA ILE A 13 22.03 2.45 -33.41
C ILE A 13 23.22 2.46 -32.42
N PRO A 14 24.40 1.94 -32.76
CA PRO A 14 25.57 1.97 -31.87
C PRO A 14 26.08 3.38 -31.58
N GLU A 15 26.08 4.28 -32.57
CA GLU A 15 26.56 5.67 -32.44
C GLU A 15 25.72 6.48 -31.45
N ILE A 16 24.39 6.40 -31.58
CA ILE A 16 23.46 7.08 -30.66
C ILE A 16 23.59 6.48 -29.27
N LEU A 17 23.70 5.15 -29.17
CA LEU A 17 23.82 4.47 -27.89
C LEU A 17 25.15 4.82 -27.19
N SER A 18 26.25 4.86 -27.93
CA SER A 18 27.59 5.23 -27.40
C SER A 18 27.61 6.68 -26.91
N THR A 19 27.06 7.62 -27.69
CA THR A 19 26.99 9.04 -27.32
C THR A 19 26.10 9.28 -26.09
N VAL A 20 24.97 8.56 -25.98
CA VAL A 20 24.06 8.69 -24.84
C VAL A 20 24.62 8.02 -23.58
N LEU A 21 25.33 6.89 -23.72
CA LEU A 21 25.94 6.19 -22.59
C LEU A 21 27.08 6.99 -21.95
N ASP A 22 27.85 7.74 -22.75
CA ASP A 22 28.92 8.63 -22.25
C ASP A 22 28.37 9.97 -21.71
N SER A 23 27.10 10.27 -21.96
CA SER A 23 26.41 11.43 -21.41
C SER A 23 25.88 11.17 -20.00
N ARG A 24 25.86 12.21 -19.17
CA ARG A 24 25.34 12.22 -17.78
C ARG A 24 23.94 11.58 -17.65
N LEU A 25 23.17 11.56 -18.73
CA LEU A 25 21.84 10.95 -18.80
C LEU A 25 21.87 9.41 -18.73
N GLY A 26 22.81 8.75 -19.44
CA GLY A 26 23.01 7.31 -19.36
C GLY A 26 23.49 6.87 -17.98
N ARG A 27 24.41 7.64 -17.39
CA ARG A 27 24.92 7.39 -16.03
C ARG A 27 23.87 7.63 -14.94
N ALA A 28 23.01 8.65 -15.09
CA ALA A 28 21.91 8.92 -14.15
C ALA A 28 20.80 7.87 -14.24
N LEU A 29 20.48 7.39 -15.46
CA LEU A 29 19.53 6.29 -15.65
C LEU A 29 20.09 4.97 -15.10
N ALA A 30 21.36 4.67 -15.37
CA ALA A 30 22.04 3.52 -14.78
C ALA A 30 22.06 3.61 -13.25
N ALA A 31 22.43 4.75 -12.66
CA ALA A 31 22.40 4.96 -11.22
C ALA A 31 20.99 4.81 -10.63
N ARG A 32 19.94 5.26 -11.33
CA ARG A 32 18.56 5.09 -10.87
C ARG A 32 18.05 3.65 -11.02
N VAL A 33 18.51 2.93 -12.03
CA VAL A 33 18.22 1.50 -12.21
C VAL A 33 18.98 0.67 -11.19
N GLU A 34 20.23 1.02 -10.89
CA GLU A 34 21.04 0.45 -9.81
C GLU A 34 20.37 0.72 -8.45
N ASP A 35 19.94 1.95 -8.17
CA ASP A 35 19.21 2.32 -6.94
C ASP A 35 17.90 1.52 -6.79
N ARG A 36 17.18 1.30 -7.89
CA ARG A 36 16.00 0.42 -7.94
C ARG A 36 16.34 -1.08 -7.83
N ARG A 37 17.56 -1.50 -8.13
CA ARG A 37 18.02 -2.89 -7.98
C ARG A 37 18.65 -3.17 -6.61
N VAL A 38 19.25 -2.16 -5.97
CA VAL A 38 19.87 -2.24 -4.65
C VAL A 38 18.82 -2.12 -3.54
N GLY A 39 17.71 -1.44 -3.79
CA GLY A 39 16.48 -1.60 -3.01
C GLY A 39 15.58 -2.62 -3.68
N SER A 40 15.81 -3.92 -3.42
CA SER A 40 14.97 -5.00 -3.93
C SER A 40 13.51 -4.64 -3.63
N GLY A 41 12.66 -4.55 -4.66
CA GLY A 41 11.26 -4.16 -4.50
C GLY A 41 10.51 -5.01 -3.46
N ASP A 42 11.01 -6.21 -3.19
CA ASP A 42 10.58 -7.10 -2.12
C ASP A 42 10.78 -6.50 -0.73
N ASP A 43 11.90 -5.84 -0.42
CA ASP A 43 12.16 -5.29 0.91
C ASP A 43 11.19 -4.14 1.23
N VAL A 44 10.88 -3.31 0.23
CA VAL A 44 9.89 -2.23 0.34
C VAL A 44 8.47 -2.80 0.49
N VAL A 45 8.16 -3.91 -0.18
CA VAL A 45 6.87 -4.59 -0.05
C VAL A 45 6.75 -5.24 1.32
N VAL A 46 7.78 -5.90 1.82
CA VAL A 46 7.81 -6.55 3.14
C VAL A 46 7.62 -5.54 4.26
N ASP A 47 8.29 -4.39 4.22
CA ASP A 47 8.11 -3.35 5.25
C ASP A 47 6.70 -2.74 5.19
N ARG A 48 6.12 -2.55 4.00
CA ARG A 48 4.73 -2.12 3.85
C ARG A 48 3.74 -3.15 4.39
N VAL A 49 3.99 -4.44 4.16
CA VAL A 49 3.16 -5.53 4.68
C VAL A 49 3.23 -5.57 6.21
N ARG A 50 4.42 -5.49 6.80
CA ARG A 50 4.59 -5.43 8.27
C ARG A 50 3.88 -4.22 8.89
N TYR A 51 3.96 -3.06 8.23
CA TYR A 51 3.24 -1.87 8.67
C TYR A 51 1.72 -2.10 8.64
N LEU A 52 1.20 -2.67 7.55
CA LEU A 52 -0.22 -2.99 7.39
C LEU A 52 -0.71 -4.02 8.42
N GLU A 53 0.10 -5.04 8.73
CA GLU A 53 -0.21 -6.01 9.77
C GLU A 53 -0.35 -5.35 11.15
N GLY A 54 0.56 -4.43 11.49
CA GLY A 54 0.49 -3.66 12.73
C GLY A 54 -0.76 -2.78 12.81
N GLU A 55 -1.13 -2.13 11.71
CA GLU A 55 -2.33 -1.30 11.64
C GLU A 55 -3.62 -2.13 11.73
N VAL A 56 -3.65 -3.33 11.13
CA VAL A 56 -4.78 -4.26 11.26
C VAL A 56 -4.94 -4.73 12.70
N ASP A 57 -3.84 -5.10 13.37
CA ASP A 57 -3.87 -5.53 14.77
C ASP A 57 -4.33 -4.39 15.70
N ARG A 58 -3.90 -3.16 15.43
CA ARG A 58 -4.38 -1.96 16.13
C ARG A 58 -5.89 -1.74 15.90
N LEU A 59 -6.32 -1.73 14.64
CA LEU A 59 -7.72 -1.51 14.28
C LEU A 59 -8.62 -2.59 14.88
N SER A 60 -8.17 -3.85 14.91
CA SER A 60 -8.92 -4.94 15.51
C SER A 60 -9.14 -4.73 17.01
N ARG A 61 -8.13 -4.24 17.74
CA ARG A 61 -8.29 -3.89 19.16
C ARG A 61 -9.27 -2.74 19.36
N ASP A 62 -9.20 -1.73 18.50
CA ASP A 62 -10.10 -0.57 18.59
C ASP A 62 -11.56 -0.96 18.32
N VAL A 63 -11.80 -1.82 17.33
CA VAL A 63 -13.14 -2.37 17.05
C VAL A 63 -13.66 -3.20 18.21
N GLN A 64 -12.81 -4.03 18.82
CA GLN A 64 -13.20 -4.84 19.97
C GLN A 64 -13.60 -3.97 21.17
N ARG A 65 -12.81 -2.95 21.47
CA ARG A 65 -13.13 -1.97 22.52
C ARG A 65 -14.46 -1.26 22.25
N LEU A 66 -14.67 -0.82 21.01
CA LEU A 66 -15.90 -0.13 20.62
C LEU A 66 -17.13 -1.05 20.75
N HIS A 67 -16.96 -2.34 20.47
CA HIS A 67 -18.01 -3.34 20.66
C HIS A 67 -18.36 -3.52 22.14
N GLU A 68 -17.36 -3.61 23.03
CA GLU A 68 -17.56 -3.69 24.48
C GLU A 68 -18.28 -2.46 25.04
N GLU A 69 -17.88 -1.26 24.59
CA GLU A 69 -18.54 0.00 24.97
C GLU A 69 -20.00 0.04 24.48
N GLY A 70 -20.26 -0.45 23.27
CA GLY A 70 -21.62 -0.58 22.71
C GLY A 70 -22.50 -1.55 23.50
N GLU A 71 -21.97 -2.73 23.84
CA GLU A 71 -22.70 -3.72 24.64
C GLU A 71 -23.01 -3.19 26.04
N PHE A 72 -22.05 -2.48 26.66
CA PHE A 72 -22.25 -1.85 27.95
C PHE A 72 -23.36 -0.79 27.91
N LEU A 73 -23.35 0.10 26.90
CA LEU A 73 -24.41 1.09 26.72
C LEU A 73 -25.77 0.44 26.48
N GLN A 74 -25.81 -0.66 25.72
CA GLN A 74 -27.04 -1.40 25.48
C GLN A 74 -27.60 -2.00 26.77
N ARG A 75 -26.74 -2.61 27.61
CA ARG A 75 -27.15 -3.12 28.94
C ARG A 75 -27.69 -2.01 29.84
N LEU A 76 -27.02 -0.86 29.91
CA LEU A 76 -27.50 0.29 30.70
C LEU A 76 -28.86 0.81 30.23
N LEU A 77 -29.09 0.83 28.91
CA LEU A 77 -30.37 1.25 28.34
C LEU A 77 -31.47 0.23 28.65
N THR A 78 -31.19 -1.07 28.54
CA THR A 78 -32.12 -2.15 28.88
C THR A 78 -32.49 -2.10 30.37
N GLU A 79 -31.52 -2.06 31.29
CA GLU A 79 -31.77 -1.97 32.73
C GLU A 79 -32.60 -0.72 33.10
N ARG A 80 -32.30 0.44 32.50
CA ARG A 80 -33.10 1.66 32.68
C ARG A 80 -34.53 1.50 32.17
N SER A 81 -34.72 0.78 31.07
CA SER A 81 -36.05 0.54 30.49
C SER A 81 -36.89 -0.40 31.35
N GLU A 82 -36.28 -1.43 31.95
CA GLU A 82 -36.95 -2.39 32.84
C GLU A 82 -37.37 -1.75 34.17
N GLY A 83 -36.59 -0.79 34.69
CA GLY A 83 -36.94 -0.02 35.89
C GLY A 83 -38.12 0.96 35.74
N ARG A 84 -38.70 1.13 34.54
CA ARG A 84 -39.78 2.09 34.27
C ARG A 84 -41.14 1.43 33.94
N LEU A 85 -41.28 0.12 34.06
CA LEU A 85 -42.59 -0.55 33.96
C LEU A 85 -43.15 -0.89 35.35
N PRO A 86 -43.86 0.02 36.04
CA PRO A 86 -44.79 -0.39 37.08
C PRO A 86 -45.91 -1.20 36.42
N GLY A 87 -46.30 -2.30 37.05
CA GLY A 87 -47.23 -3.29 36.52
C GLY A 87 -48.42 -2.67 35.80
N GLY A 88 -48.55 -3.01 34.51
CA GLY A 88 -49.82 -2.94 33.82
C GLY A 88 -50.67 -4.08 34.35
N THR A 89 -51.57 -3.77 35.28
CA THR A 89 -52.68 -4.63 35.68
C THR A 89 -53.51 -4.96 34.43
N PRO A 90 -53.67 -6.23 34.04
CA PRO A 90 -54.71 -6.61 33.10
C PRO A 90 -56.01 -6.78 33.90
N ASP A 91 -56.98 -5.90 33.65
CA ASP A 91 -58.41 -6.09 33.93
C ASP A 91 -59.15 -6.04 32.59
#